data_AF-A0A7Y9I2S6-F1
#
_entry.id   AF-A0A7Y9I2S6-F1
#
_cell.length_a   1.000
_cell.length_b   1.000
_cell.length_c   1.000
_cell.angle_alpha   90.00
_cell.angle_beta   90.00
_cell.angle_gamma   90.00
#
_symmetry.space_group_name_H-M   'P 1'
#
loop_
_entity.id
_entity.type
_entity.pdbx_description
1 polymer ?
#
loop_
_entity_poly.entity_id
_entity_poly.type
_entity_poly.pdbx_seq_one_letter_code
_entity_poly.pdbx_strand_id
1 'polypeptide(L)' 'MTRTNIDIDDDLVATVMEQNDLKTKREAVEFALRKTVRKPMTYKDLLKYRGIGYALSNEEIEEAS' A
#
# COMPACT_ATOMS: atom_id res chain seq x y z
N MET A 1 0.53 21.19 0.79
CA MET A 1 -0.87 20.73 0.99
C MET A 1 -1.72 21.92 1.37
N THR A 2 -2.97 21.95 0.91
CA THR A 2 -3.97 22.94 1.33
C THR A 2 -4.78 22.35 2.48
N ARG A 3 -5.14 23.18 3.47
CA ARG A 3 -6.00 22.75 4.57
C ARG A 3 -7.44 22.66 4.07
N THR A 4 -8.04 21.49 4.20
CA THR A 4 -9.43 21.22 3.76
C THR A 4 -10.21 20.66 4.95
N ASN A 5 -11.39 21.22 5.24
CA ASN A 5 -12.32 20.67 6.21
C ASN A 5 -13.35 19.81 5.48
N ILE A 6 -13.44 18.54 5.85
CA ILE A 6 -14.39 17.56 5.32
C ILE A 6 -14.83 16.65 6.47
N ASP A 7 -16.10 16.27 6.47
CA ASP A 7 -16.63 15.27 7.39
C ASP A 7 -16.33 13.87 6.83
N ILE A 8 -15.76 13.02 7.67
CA ILE A 8 -15.40 11.63 7.34
C ILE A 8 -15.83 10.75 8.51
N ASP A 9 -16.28 9.54 8.20
CA ASP A 9 -16.58 8.51 9.18
C ASP A 9 -15.30 8.09 9.96
N ASP A 10 -15.34 8.26 11.27
CA ASP A 10 -14.21 7.98 12.16
C ASP A 10 -13.90 6.49 12.28
N ASP A 11 -14.90 5.61 12.18
CA ASP A 11 -14.71 4.16 12.24
C ASP A 11 -14.03 3.66 10.97
N LEU A 12 -14.37 4.26 9.82
CA LEU A 12 -13.70 4.00 8.55
C LEU A 12 -12.23 4.42 8.60
N VAL A 13 -11.93 5.59 9.15
CA VAL A 13 -10.56 6.08 9.29
C VAL A 13 -9.76 5.21 10.25
N ALA A 14 -10.34 4.82 11.38
CA ALA A 14 -9.71 3.92 12.35
C ALA A 14 -9.35 2.57 11.70
N THR A 15 -10.27 2.00 10.93
CA THR A 15 -10.03 0.73 10.19
C THR A 15 -8.85 0.86 9.22
N VAL A 16 -8.77 1.96 8.46
CA VAL A 16 -7.66 2.20 7.53
C VAL A 16 -6.33 2.39 8.29
N MET A 17 -6.37 3.08 9.43
CA MET A 17 -5.18 3.28 10.25
C MET A 17 -4.64 1.97 10.81
N GLU A 18 -5.50 1.11 11.36
CA GLU A 18 -5.13 -0.19 11.92
C GLU A 18 -4.57 -1.13 10.84
N GLN A 19 -5.23 -1.23 9.69
CA GLN A 19 -4.80 -2.14 8.61
C GLN A 19 -3.46 -1.77 7.97
N ASN A 20 -2.99 -0.53 8.12
CA ASN A 20 -1.82 -0.01 7.42
C ASN A 20 -0.81 0.64 8.38
N ASP A 21 -0.93 0.38 9.70
CA ASP A 21 -0.06 0.89 10.76
C ASP A 21 0.17 2.42 10.73
N LEU A 22 -0.90 3.19 10.50
CA LEU A 22 -0.83 4.65 10.35
C LEU A 22 -1.08 5.37 11.68
N LYS A 23 -0.35 6.45 11.93
CA LYS A 23 -0.37 7.16 13.22
C LYS A 23 -1.39 8.29 13.27
N THR A 24 -1.83 8.79 12.12
CA THR A 24 -2.73 9.95 12.04
C THR A 24 -3.84 9.76 11.01
N LYS A 25 -5.00 10.40 11.26
CA LYS A 25 -6.11 10.49 10.30
C LYS A 25 -5.66 11.08 8.94
N ARG A 26 -4.72 12.04 8.97
CA ARG A 26 -4.14 12.65 7.76
C ARG A 26 -3.38 11.63 6.92
N GLU A 27 -2.58 10.78 7.54
CA GLU A 27 -1.86 9.70 6.86
C GLU A 27 -2.82 8.69 6.26
N ALA A 28 -3.90 8.34 6.98
CA ALA A 28 -4.95 7.45 6.44
C ALA A 28 -5.61 8.00 5.18
N VAL A 29 -5.99 9.29 5.19
CA VAL A 29 -6.57 9.95 4.02
C VAL A 29 -5.58 10.04 2.87
N GLU A 30 -4.32 10.43 3.15
CA GLU A 30 -3.28 10.49 2.13
C GLU A 30 -3.00 9.10 1.52
N PHE A 31 -2.91 8.07 2.36
CA PHE A 31 -2.72 6.69 1.95
C PHE A 31 -3.87 6.19 1.06
N ALA A 32 -5.10 6.41 1.48
CA ALA A 32 -6.29 6.01 0.72
C ALA A 32 -6.32 6.68 -0.66
N LEU A 33 -6.09 8.01 -0.72
CA LEU A 33 -6.04 8.74 -1.98
C LEU A 33 -4.93 8.20 -2.89
N ARG A 34 -3.71 8.01 -2.37
CA ARG A 34 -2.58 7.46 -3.14
C ARG A 34 -2.88 6.06 -3.66
N LYS A 35 -3.54 5.22 -2.87
CA LYS A 35 -3.98 3.88 -3.27
C LYS A 35 -4.98 3.95 -4.42
N THR A 36 -5.89 4.93 -4.43
CA THR A 36 -6.87 5.15 -5.51
C THR A 36 -6.22 5.64 -6.80
N VAL A 37 -5.25 6.56 -6.73
CA VAL A 37 -4.58 7.07 -7.94
C VAL A 37 -3.55 6.08 -8.50
N ARG A 38 -3.16 5.08 -7.71
CA ARG A 38 -2.23 4.03 -8.15
C ARG A 38 -2.88 3.28 -9.30
N LYS A 39 -2.31 3.39 -10.51
CA LYS A 39 -2.70 2.50 -11.62
C LYS A 39 -2.42 1.07 -11.16
N PRO A 40 -3.44 0.19 -11.07
CA PRO A 40 -3.19 -1.21 -10.78
C PRO A 40 -2.25 -1.74 -11.86
N MET A 41 -1.23 -2.48 -11.43
CA MET A 41 -0.31 -3.11 -12.37
C MET A 41 -1.16 -4.04 -13.26
N THR A 42 -1.14 -3.80 -14.57
CA THR A 42 -1.93 -4.64 -15.47
C THR A 42 -1.31 -6.02 -15.56
N TYR A 43 -2.09 -7.03 -15.93
CA TYR A 43 -1.55 -8.37 -16.21
C TYR A 43 -0.38 -8.34 -17.22
N LYS A 44 -0.45 -7.45 -18.22
CA LYS A 44 0.64 -7.24 -19.18
C LYS A 44 1.89 -6.63 -18.54
N ASP A 45 1.73 -5.76 -17.54
CA ASP A 45 2.87 -5.20 -16.81
C ASP A 45 3.51 -6.25 -15.90
N LEU A 46 2.70 -7.11 -15.26
CA LEU A 46 3.21 -8.25 -14.48
C LEU A 46 4.02 -9.22 -15.34
N LEU A 47 3.57 -9.50 -16.57
CA LEU A 47 4.28 -10.39 -17.49
C LEU A 47 5.68 -9.88 -17.88
N LYS A 48 5.94 -8.57 -17.84
CA LYS A 48 7.29 -8.01 -18.11
C LYS A 48 8.32 -8.43 -17.06
N TYR A 49 7.87 -8.79 -15.86
CA TYR A 49 8.73 -9.27 -14.79
C TYR A 49 9.01 -10.78 -14.88
N ARG A 50 8.37 -11.52 -15.81
CA ARG A 50 8.67 -12.95 -15.99
C ARG A 50 10.13 -13.10 -16.45
N GLY A 51 10.90 -13.89 -15.70
CA GLY A 51 12.29 -14.22 -16.04
C GLY A 51 13.34 -13.26 -15.46
N ILE A 52 12.96 -12.25 -14.67
CA ILE A 52 13.93 -11.42 -13.93
C ILE A 52 14.73 -12.25 -12.92
N GLY A 53 14.16 -13.36 -12.44
CA GLY A 53 14.76 -14.21 -11.42
C GLY A 53 14.92 -13.51 -10.06
N TYR A 54 15.30 -14.27 -9.04
CA TYR A 54 15.75 -13.74 -7.77
C TYR A 54 17.05 -14.44 -7.40
N ALA A 55 18.00 -13.71 -6.81
CA ALA A 55 19.36 -14.21 -6.60
C ALA A 55 19.44 -15.29 -5.50
N LEU A 56 18.46 -15.31 -4.60
CA LEU A 56 18.38 -16.26 -3.50
C LEU A 56 17.30 -17.31 -3.78
N SER A 57 17.57 -18.52 -3.34
CA SER A 57 16.59 -19.59 -3.21
C SER A 57 15.60 -19.30 -2.09
N ASN A 58 14.47 -20.02 -2.10
CA ASN A 58 13.46 -19.88 -1.03
C ASN A 58 14.02 -20.32 0.34
N GLU A 59 14.85 -21.37 0.36
CA GLU A 59 15.50 -21.87 1.59
C GLU A 59 16.37 -20.78 2.24
N GLU A 60 17.18 -20.07 1.45
CA GLU A 60 18.02 -18.96 1.94
C GLU A 60 17.19 -17.76 2.46
N ILE A 61 15.99 -17.53 1.93
CA ILE A 61 15.10 -16.45 2.39
C ILE A 61 14.42 -16.81 3.71
N GLU A 62 13.99 -18.06 3.85
CA GLU A 62 13.32 -18.57 5.05
C GLU A 62 14.27 -18.61 6.25
N GLU A 63 15.55 -18.91 6.04
CA GLU A 63 16.57 -18.88 7.10
C GLU A 63 16.90 -17.46 7.60
N ALA A 64 16.62 -16.43 6.79
CA ALA A 64 16.92 -15.03 7.11
C ALA A 64 15.74 -14.26 7.76
N SER A 65 14.57 -14.88 7.91
CA SER A 65 13.33 -14.27 8.43
C SER A 65 13.03 -14.72 9.86
#